data_AF-A0A2E3YME8-F1
#
_entry.id   AF-A0A2E3YME8-F1
#
_cell.length_a   1.000
_cell.length_b   1.000
_cell.length_c   1.000
_cell.angle_alpha   90.00
_cell.angle_beta   90.00
_cell.angle_gamma   90.00
#
_symmetry.space_group_name_H-M   'P 1'
#
loop_
_entity.id
_entity.type
_entity.pdbx_description
1 polymer ?
#
loop_
_entity_poly.entity_id
_entity_poly.type
_entity_poly.pdbx_seq_one_letter_code
_entity_poly.pdbx_strand_id
1 'polypeptide(L)'
;MMKLLRIPFALITTVFLCGMPASAHHAVQAQFDVNSIDTFTGMMTKVEFINPHPYFYLDVEGDDGQITNWEIESVALNALRRMGLVKELRVGLEYTVEYHPARNGESQGLMMAITLPGGNRLLMRNAE
;
A
#
# COMPACT_ATOMS: atom_id res chain seq x y z
N MET A 1 33.79 -41.46 -51.66
CA MET A 1 32.76 -40.40 -51.74
C MET A 1 31.44 -40.96 -51.23
N MET A 2 31.21 -40.96 -49.91
CA MET A 2 29.99 -41.49 -49.29
C MET A 2 29.15 -40.31 -48.81
N LYS A 3 27.95 -40.20 -49.36
CA LYS A 3 26.99 -39.13 -49.08
C LYS A 3 26.56 -39.22 -47.60
N LEU A 4 26.72 -38.11 -46.88
CA LEU A 4 26.15 -37.90 -45.56
C LEU A 4 24.62 -37.99 -45.66
N LEU A 5 24.04 -39.02 -45.06
CA LEU A 5 22.60 -39.15 -44.87
C LEU A 5 22.20 -38.21 -43.72
N ARG A 6 21.56 -37.08 -44.07
CA ARG A 6 21.08 -36.07 -43.11
C ARG A 6 19.83 -36.61 -42.42
N ILE A 7 19.98 -37.13 -41.20
CA ILE A 7 18.82 -37.50 -40.37
C ILE A 7 18.23 -36.22 -39.74
N PRO A 8 16.90 -36.03 -39.86
CA PRO A 8 16.19 -34.84 -39.45
C PRO A 8 16.08 -34.79 -37.93
N PHE A 9 16.30 -33.64 -37.31
CA PHE A 9 16.05 -33.51 -35.89
C PHE A 9 15.46 -32.16 -35.57
N ALA A 10 14.18 -32.23 -35.21
CA ALA A 10 13.42 -31.32 -34.38
C ALA A 10 13.59 -29.82 -34.66
N LEU A 11 12.51 -29.24 -35.21
CA LEU A 11 12.18 -27.83 -35.11
C LEU A 11 12.18 -27.41 -33.63
N ILE A 12 13.33 -26.99 -33.09
CA ILE A 12 13.41 -26.35 -31.78
C ILE A 12 13.05 -24.89 -32.01
N THR A 13 11.74 -24.61 -32.02
CA THR A 13 11.25 -23.24 -31.85
C THR A 13 11.45 -22.88 -30.38
N THR A 14 12.62 -22.36 -30.03
CA THR A 14 12.84 -21.71 -28.74
C THR A 14 12.01 -20.44 -28.72
N VAL A 15 10.76 -20.54 -28.25
CA VAL A 15 10.00 -19.36 -27.86
C VAL A 15 10.66 -18.84 -26.58
N PHE A 16 11.53 -17.84 -26.73
CA PHE A 16 11.89 -16.98 -25.62
C PHE A 16 10.63 -16.20 -25.23
N LEU A 17 9.87 -16.71 -24.26
CA LEU A 17 8.99 -15.87 -23.47
C LEU A 17 9.92 -14.94 -22.67
N CYS A 18 10.28 -13.81 -23.27
CA CYS A 18 10.64 -12.63 -22.49
C CYS A 18 9.39 -12.24 -21.71
N GLY A 19 9.18 -12.89 -20.56
CA GLY A 19 8.28 -12.38 -19.55
C GLY A 19 8.84 -11.03 -19.14
N MET A 20 8.28 -9.95 -19.68
CA MET A 20 8.46 -8.64 -19.08
C MET A 20 8.13 -8.81 -17.60
N PRO A 21 8.92 -8.25 -16.68
CA PRO A 21 8.52 -8.21 -15.29
C PRO A 21 7.15 -7.52 -15.27
N ALA A 22 6.09 -8.29 -15.05
CA ALA A 22 4.81 -7.72 -14.70
C ALA A 22 5.11 -6.99 -13.39
N SER A 23 5.10 -5.66 -13.43
CA SER A 23 5.16 -4.88 -12.21
C SER A 23 3.91 -5.26 -11.43
N ALA A 24 4.04 -6.20 -10.50
CA ALA A 24 3.01 -6.58 -9.56
C ALA A 24 2.89 -5.50 -8.46
N HIS A 25 2.89 -4.23 -8.88
CA HIS A 25 2.41 -3.12 -8.09
C HIS A 25 0.91 -3.06 -8.40
N HIS A 26 0.12 -3.80 -7.61
CA HIS A 26 -1.34 -3.79 -7.62
C HIS A 26 -1.85 -2.39 -7.90
N ALA A 27 -2.93 -2.24 -8.68
CA ALA A 27 -3.39 -0.97 -9.22
C ALA A 27 -3.84 0.03 -8.13
N VAL A 28 -2.91 0.54 -7.33
CA VAL A 28 -3.10 1.55 -6.29
C VAL A 28 -3.78 2.76 -6.91
N GLN A 29 -3.37 3.16 -8.11
CA GLN A 29 -3.98 4.25 -8.89
C GLN A 29 -5.43 3.98 -9.31
N ALA A 30 -5.84 2.71 -9.42
CA ALA A 30 -7.22 2.36 -9.71
C ALA A 30 -8.11 2.42 -8.47
N GLN A 31 -7.56 2.12 -7.29
CA GLN A 31 -8.29 2.17 -6.01
C GLN A 31 -8.28 3.57 -5.37
N PHE A 32 -7.14 4.27 -5.43
CA PHE A 32 -6.89 5.52 -4.74
C PHE A 32 -6.55 6.64 -5.72
N ASP A 33 -6.93 7.86 -5.35
CA ASP A 33 -6.54 9.06 -6.08
C ASP A 33 -5.13 9.52 -5.71
N VAL A 34 -4.14 8.93 -6.36
CA VAL A 34 -2.71 9.22 -6.09
C VAL A 34 -2.26 10.65 -6.43
N ASN A 35 -3.14 11.46 -7.04
CA ASN A 35 -2.86 12.87 -7.33
C ASN A 35 -3.31 13.82 -6.21
N SER A 36 -4.04 13.30 -5.21
CA SER A 36 -4.63 14.09 -4.13
C SER A 36 -4.12 13.58 -2.79
N ILE A 37 -3.65 14.47 -1.92
CA ILE A 37 -3.27 14.12 -0.55
C ILE A 37 -4.19 14.88 0.39
N ASP A 38 -5.04 14.12 1.08
CA ASP A 38 -5.91 14.63 2.12
C ASP A 38 -5.32 14.33 3.49
N THR A 39 -5.82 15.01 4.52
CA THR A 39 -5.33 14.87 5.90
C THR A 39 -6.49 14.85 6.86
N PHE A 40 -6.45 13.95 7.84
CA PHE A 40 -7.30 14.01 9.02
C PHE A 40 -6.51 13.72 10.29
N THR A 41 -7.10 14.09 11.42
CA THR A 41 -6.69 13.65 12.74
C THR A 41 -7.80 12.79 13.33
N GLY A 42 -7.45 11.63 13.90
CA GLY A 42 -8.43 10.71 14.44
C GLY A 42 -7.86 9.80 15.52
N MET A 43 -8.75 9.18 16.29
CA MET A 43 -8.41 8.23 17.34
C MET A 43 -8.30 6.82 16.76
N MET A 44 -7.15 6.17 16.93
CA MET A 44 -6.95 4.79 16.48
C MET A 44 -7.87 3.83 17.23
N THR A 45 -8.72 3.11 16.51
CA THR A 45 -9.63 2.10 17.09
C THR A 45 -9.16 0.67 16.88
N LYS A 46 -8.43 0.40 15.79
CA LYS A 46 -7.91 -0.93 15.48
C LYS A 46 -6.70 -0.87 14.57
N VAL A 47 -5.82 -1.85 14.69
CA VAL A 47 -4.72 -2.09 13.74
C VAL A 47 -4.67 -3.56 13.37
N GLU A 48 -4.69 -3.85 12.07
CA GLU A 48 -4.54 -5.19 11.52
C GLU A 48 -3.16 -5.35 10.88
N PHE A 49 -2.22 -5.95 11.61
CA PHE A 49 -0.89 -6.26 11.10
C PHE A 49 -0.88 -7.53 10.22
N ILE A 50 -1.60 -7.46 9.09
CA ILE A 50 -1.66 -8.53 8.09
C ILE A 50 -0.63 -8.29 6.97
N ASN A 51 -0.32 -9.35 6.22
CA ASN A 51 0.52 -9.25 5.02
C ASN A 51 -0.38 -9.21 3.77
N PRO A 52 0.01 -8.47 2.70
CA PRO A 52 1.22 -7.65 2.60
C PRO A 52 1.11 -6.29 3.30
N HIS A 53 -0.07 -5.67 3.27
CA HIS A 53 -0.33 -4.31 3.77
C HIS A 53 -1.20 -4.34 5.04
N PRO A 54 -0.70 -3.78 6.15
CA PRO A 54 -1.52 -3.57 7.34
C PRO A 54 -2.58 -2.49 7.14
N TYR A 55 -3.72 -2.66 7.82
CA TYR A 55 -4.80 -1.69 7.85
C TYR A 55 -4.91 -1.02 9.23
N PHE A 56 -5.21 0.27 9.22
CA PHE A 56 -5.34 1.13 10.39
C PHE A 56 -6.73 1.72 10.39
N TYR A 57 -7.42 1.62 11.51
CA TYR A 57 -8.78 2.11 11.65
C TYR A 57 -8.80 3.28 12.62
N LEU A 58 -9.34 4.42 12.19
CA LEU A 58 -9.39 5.64 13.01
C LEU A 58 -10.78 6.25 13.00
N ASP A 59 -11.28 6.61 14.16
CA ASP A 59 -12.49 7.43 14.29
C ASP A 59 -12.11 8.89 14.06
N VAL A 60 -12.77 9.52 13.10
CA VAL A 60 -12.58 10.93 12.71
C VAL A 60 -13.92 11.65 12.90
N GLU A 61 -13.89 12.70 13.71
CA GLU A 61 -15.05 13.59 13.91
C GLU A 61 -15.09 14.63 12.79
N GLY A 62 -16.18 14.66 12.04
CA GLY A 62 -16.43 15.69 11.02
C GLY A 62 -16.91 17.00 11.62
N ASP A 63 -16.94 18.06 10.81
CA ASP A 63 -17.41 19.39 11.22
C ASP A 63 -18.89 19.40 11.67
N ASP A 64 -19.66 18.39 11.26
CA ASP A 64 -21.05 18.17 11.65
C ASP A 64 -21.21 17.37 12.95
N GLY A 65 -20.10 17.00 13.61
CA GLY A 65 -20.06 16.19 14.81
C GLY A 65 -20.31 14.69 14.57
N GLN A 66 -20.43 14.26 13.31
CA GLN A 66 -20.54 12.84 12.99
C GLN A 66 -19.16 12.17 13.04
N ILE A 67 -19.10 11.02 13.70
CA ILE A 67 -17.90 10.20 13.73
C ILE A 67 -17.93 9.19 12.58
N THR A 68 -16.90 9.22 11.76
CA THR A 68 -16.69 8.26 10.67
C THR A 68 -15.48 7.40 10.99
N ASN A 69 -15.61 6.07 10.91
CA ASN A 69 -14.48 5.16 11.04
C ASN A 69 -13.79 4.99 9.68
N TRP A 70 -12.55 5.46 9.59
CA TRP A 70 -11.72 5.39 8.39
C TRP A 70 -10.84 4.16 8.39
N GLU A 71 -10.72 3.49 7.23
CA GLU A 71 -9.79 2.39 7.00
C GLU A 71 -8.60 2.85 6.14
N ILE A 72 -7.39 2.76 6.68
CA ILE A 72 -6.19 3.26 6.01
C ILE A 72 -5.19 2.13 5.76
N GLU A 73 -4.86 1.93 4.50
CA GLU A 73 -3.84 0.99 4.04
C GLU A 73 -2.43 1.57 4.17
N SER A 74 -1.54 0.88 4.89
CA SER A 74 -0.16 1.31 5.07
C SER A 74 0.81 0.64 4.09
N VAL A 75 2.09 0.97 4.19
CA VAL A 75 3.16 0.25 3.49
C VAL A 75 3.28 -1.18 4.00
N ALA A 76 4.07 -2.00 3.31
CA ALA A 76 4.25 -3.39 3.69
C ALA A 76 4.64 -3.55 5.17
N LEU A 77 4.09 -4.58 5.85
CA LEU A 77 4.32 -4.80 7.29
C LEU A 77 5.81 -4.83 7.66
N ASN A 78 6.65 -5.40 6.79
CA ASN A 78 8.09 -5.45 7.00
C ASN A 78 8.76 -4.06 6.95
N ALA A 79 8.22 -3.10 6.19
CA ALA A 79 8.70 -1.72 6.21
C ALA A 79 8.38 -1.07 7.56
N LEU A 80 7.14 -1.21 8.07
CA LEU A 80 6.76 -0.71 9.40
C LEU A 80 7.63 -1.28 10.52
N ARG A 81 7.97 -2.58 10.44
CA ARG A 81 8.89 -3.21 11.40
C ARG A 81 10.28 -2.58 11.38
N ARG A 82 10.84 -2.30 10.19
CA ARG A 82 12.14 -1.64 10.05
C ARG A 82 12.13 -0.19 10.55
N MET A 83 10.99 0.48 10.45
CA MET A 83 10.78 1.81 11.01
C MET A 83 10.54 1.80 12.53
N GLY A 84 10.45 0.63 13.17
CA GLY A 84 10.13 0.48 14.59
C GLY A 84 8.65 0.73 14.93
N LEU A 85 7.83 1.08 13.95
CA LEU A 85 6.47 1.60 14.14
C LEU A 85 5.49 0.59 14.74
N VAL A 86 5.63 -0.70 14.44
CA VAL A 86 4.74 -1.74 15.00
C VAL A 86 4.73 -1.69 16.54
N LYS A 87 5.84 -1.27 17.15
CA LYS A 87 5.95 -1.12 18.60
C LYS A 87 5.51 0.25 19.13
N GLU A 88 5.26 1.25 18.30
CA GLU A 88 4.85 2.60 18.72
C GLU A 88 3.35 2.83 18.55
N LEU A 89 2.72 2.14 17.59
CA LEU A 89 1.31 2.28 17.28
C LEU A 89 0.44 1.66 18.39
N ARG A 90 -0.55 2.41 18.88
CA ARG A 90 -1.44 2.02 19.97
C ARG A 90 -2.88 2.43 19.65
N VAL A 91 -3.81 1.53 19.94
CA VAL A 91 -5.24 1.85 19.95
C VAL A 91 -5.54 2.81 21.11
N GLY A 92 -6.48 3.73 20.90
CA GLY A 92 -6.91 4.74 21.86
C GLY A 92 -6.06 6.01 21.88
N LEU A 93 -5.10 6.15 20.97
CA LEU A 93 -4.31 7.38 20.80
C LEU A 93 -4.71 8.10 19.51
N GLU A 94 -4.49 9.41 19.50
CA GLU A 94 -4.74 10.26 18.36
C GLU A 94 -3.52 10.29 17.42
N TYR A 95 -3.79 10.23 16.12
CA TYR A 95 -2.80 10.31 15.06
C TYR A 95 -3.31 11.23 13.95
N THR A 96 -2.40 11.98 13.34
CA THR A 96 -2.69 12.68 12.08
C THR A 96 -2.20 11.83 10.92
N VAL A 97 -3.05 11.59 9.95
CA VAL A 97 -2.79 10.75 8.78
C VAL A 97 -2.90 11.61 7.52
N GLU A 98 -1.86 11.59 6.70
CA GLU A 98 -1.89 12.06 5.32
C GLU A 98 -2.10 10.86 4.40
N TYR A 99 -3.00 10.96 3.44
CA TYR A 99 -3.39 9.81 2.62
C TYR A 99 -3.88 10.19 1.23
N HIS A 100 -3.81 9.24 0.30
CA HIS A 100 -4.57 9.31 -0.96
C HIS A 100 -5.98 8.73 -0.74
N PRO A 101 -7.07 9.48 -0.99
CA PRO A 101 -8.43 9.00 -0.76
C PRO A 101 -8.81 7.92 -1.75
N ALA A 102 -9.71 7.01 -1.35
CA ALA A 102 -10.28 6.01 -2.24
C ALA A 102 -11.14 6.67 -3.33
N ARG A 103 -11.05 6.18 -4.57
CA ARG A 103 -11.79 6.71 -5.72
C ARG A 103 -13.29 6.40 -5.68
N ASN A 104 -13.68 5.36 -4.95
CA ASN A 104 -15.07 4.94 -4.81
C ASN A 104 -15.88 5.82 -3.82
N GLY A 105 -15.23 6.77 -3.14
CA GLY A 105 -15.87 7.66 -2.18
C GLY A 105 -16.10 7.05 -0.79
N GLU A 106 -15.63 5.83 -0.55
CA GLU A 106 -15.63 5.23 0.79
C GLU A 106 -14.58 5.91 1.68
N SER A 107 -14.75 5.81 3.00
CA SER A 107 -13.82 6.31 4.02
C SER A 107 -12.57 5.43 4.12
N GLN A 108 -11.88 5.29 2.99
CA GLN A 108 -10.69 4.48 2.80
C GLN A 108 -9.56 5.34 2.25
N GLY A 109 -8.33 4.97 2.54
CA GLY A 109 -7.18 5.71 2.05
C GLY A 109 -5.87 4.93 2.01
N LEU A 110 -4.96 5.38 1.16
CA LEU A 110 -3.58 4.91 1.11
C LEU A 110 -2.69 5.85 1.92
N MET A 111 -2.08 5.36 3.00
CA MET A 111 -1.25 6.17 3.89
C MET A 111 0.00 6.72 3.18
N MET A 112 0.18 8.04 3.24
CA MET A 112 1.38 8.74 2.78
C MET A 112 2.30 9.09 3.93
N ALA A 113 1.73 9.58 5.04
CA ALA A 113 2.46 9.85 6.27
C ALA A 113 1.57 9.62 7.49
N ILE A 114 2.21 9.38 8.63
CA ILE A 114 1.55 9.40 9.94
C ILE A 114 2.36 10.29 10.89
N THR A 115 1.65 11.10 11.66
CA THR A 115 2.21 11.85 12.77
C THR A 115 1.81 11.18 14.08
N LEU A 116 2.81 10.77 14.86
CA LEU A 116 2.63 10.12 16.15
C LEU A 116 2.18 11.12 17.24
N PRO A 117 1.60 10.63 18.35
CA PRO A 117 1.46 11.44 19.57
C PRO A 117 2.78 12.13 19.93
N GLY A 118 2.71 13.44 20.15
CA GLY A 118 3.90 14.27 20.38
C GLY A 118 4.53 14.88 19.12
N GLY A 119 3.97 14.64 17.92
CA GLY A 119 4.27 15.41 16.72
C GLY A 119 5.37 14.84 15.81
N ASN A 120 5.86 13.63 16.08
CA ASN A 120 6.85 13.00 15.20
C ASN A 120 6.20 12.49 13.91
N ARG A 121 6.45 13.17 12.79
CA ARG A 121 5.92 12.84 11.46
C ARG A 121 6.83 11.86 10.72
N LEU A 122 6.26 10.76 10.24
CA LEU A 122 6.95 9.69 9.55
C LEU A 122 6.34 9.48 8.15
N LEU A 123 7.19 9.59 7.13
CA LEU A 123 6.82 9.37 5.74
C LEU A 123 6.80 7.86 5.44
N MET A 124 5.70 7.39 4.87
CA MET A 124 5.51 5.99 4.48
C MET A 124 5.87 5.76 3.02
N ARG A 125 5.42 6.68 2.16
CA ARG A 125 5.59 6.63 0.71
C ARG A 125 6.13 7.98 0.25
N ASN A 126 7.01 7.97 -0.75
CA ASN A 126 7.41 9.22 -1.40
C ASN A 126 6.24 9.69 -2.28
N ALA A 127 6.08 11.01 -2.43
CA ALA A 127 5.22 11.53 -3.48
C ALA A 127 5.75 11.02 -4.84
N GLU A 128 4.88 10.37 -5.61
CA GLU A 128 5.18 9.91 -6.98
C GLU A 128 5.18 11.08 -7.98
#